data_AF-A0A450SGT7-F1
#
_entry.id   AF-A0A450SGT7-F1
#
_cell.length_a   1.000
_cell.length_b   1.000
_cell.length_c   1.000
_cell.angle_alpha   90.00
_cell.angle_beta   90.00
_cell.angle_gamma   90.00
#
_symmetry.space_group_name_H-M   'P 1'
#
loop_
_entity.id
_entity.type
_entity.pdbx_description
1 polymer ?
#
loop_
_entity_poly.entity_id
_entity_poly.type
_entity_poly.pdbx_seq_one_letter_code
_entity_poly.pdbx_strand_id
1 'polypeptide(L)'
;MEFTKSLVLRDILLLVIVSVLAGCCLIYEYLISQYAGRVLGALETAIYAIIGIMIVSMGIGSFLSRTIRCPFTGFAWLEVSIALLGTSAVLLIGGAFAVANLFPRVLASTFDLPPDLLPSGSLVHGINRMAGMSPYVVGAVLGVLLGMEIPLVARARQALYSQYLEHNTGSVYGVDYLGAGVGAALWVLYMLSMDISMAAASTASVNIAIGLLFYGLFRRRIRWGGLLLACHALVGALVVAVANFGADWDSAMEDLLYRDKVVYRTDTRHQHLTITERVLDPAKPSVLSFFINGRMQFTSVDEHVYHAMLVYPTLAASGRQDNILVVGGGDGLAVRDILGWDPQRIVLLDLDRELVEFFTHPKEVRGHIVNERFLTLNERAFSDPRVSVRIGDAFLTVNELLREGEVFDAIIVDLPDPNHPNLNRLYSTRFYAKLQSLLAGDGAMTVQSTSPYHARHTFLSIGKTIRHAGFLHVEQYHRNVPSFGEWGWTIATKTGASPRARLAALKTLPTPSTWLTKPLILAAFEFRGDFFDDLESIRVNRLGSMVAYRYHQHDWEKEQGIYRQDGY
;
A
#
# COMPACT_ATOMS: atom_id res chain seq x y z
N MET A 1 53.28 17.68 19.49
CA MET A 1 52.89 16.89 18.29
C MET A 1 51.84 15.82 18.60
N GLU A 2 51.91 15.12 19.74
CA GLU A 2 50.84 14.17 20.17
C GLU A 2 49.50 14.84 20.49
N PHE A 3 49.54 16.04 21.11
CA PHE A 3 48.33 16.80 21.46
C PHE A 3 47.50 17.20 20.22
N THR A 4 48.16 17.55 19.12
CA THR A 4 47.54 17.93 17.84
C THR A 4 46.97 16.73 17.10
N LYS A 5 47.65 15.56 17.13
CA LYS A 5 47.13 14.31 16.55
C LYS A 5 45.86 13.80 17.25
N SER A 6 45.80 13.92 18.58
CA SER A 6 44.61 13.53 19.37
C SER A 6 43.39 14.41 19.06
N LEU A 7 43.60 15.70 18.79
CA LEU A 7 42.53 16.65 18.46
C LEU A 7 41.95 16.39 17.06
N VAL A 8 42.80 16.15 16.06
CA VAL A 8 42.38 15.81 14.69
C VAL A 8 41.62 14.49 14.66
N LEU A 9 42.10 13.47 15.39
CA LEU A 9 41.40 12.18 15.48
C LEU A 9 40.00 12.33 16.09
N ARG A 10 39.84 13.15 17.13
CA ARG A 10 38.52 13.43 17.73
C ARG A 10 37.59 14.21 16.80
N ASP A 11 38.14 15.05 15.92
CA ASP A 11 37.35 15.83 14.95
C ASP A 11 36.82 14.92 13.84
N ILE A 12 37.68 14.05 13.32
CA ILE A 12 37.30 13.01 12.36
C ILE A 12 36.24 12.09 12.96
N LEU A 13 36.42 11.65 14.21
CA LEU A 13 35.41 10.81 14.89
C LEU A 13 34.08 11.52 15.07
N LEU A 14 34.07 12.83 15.37
CA LEU A 14 32.85 13.62 15.43
C LEU A 14 32.15 13.73 14.07
N LEU A 15 32.90 13.90 12.98
CA LEU A 15 32.34 13.91 11.63
C LEU A 15 31.79 12.53 11.24
N VAL A 16 32.49 11.45 11.58
CA VAL A 16 31.97 10.08 11.37
C VAL A 16 30.67 9.85 12.16
N ILE A 17 30.60 10.32 13.41
CA ILE A 17 29.38 10.29 14.22
C ILE A 17 28.24 10.99 13.49
N VAL A 18 28.45 12.23 13.01
CA VAL A 18 27.42 12.96 12.24
C VAL A 18 27.00 12.19 10.99
N SER A 19 27.95 11.63 10.23
CA SER A 19 27.65 10.86 9.03
C SER A 19 26.76 9.65 9.32
N VAL A 20 27.08 8.90 10.38
CA VAL A 20 26.32 7.69 10.74
C VAL A 20 24.93 8.07 11.24
N LEU A 21 24.81 9.12 12.04
CA LEU A 21 23.52 9.60 12.56
C LEU A 21 22.64 10.14 11.45
N ALA A 22 23.18 10.89 10.49
CA ALA A 22 22.44 11.32 9.31
C ALA A 22 21.89 10.14 8.51
N GLY A 23 22.64 9.04 8.41
CA GLY A 23 22.16 7.80 7.83
C GLY A 23 21.00 7.18 8.63
N CYS A 24 21.11 7.12 9.96
CA CYS A 24 20.06 6.62 10.84
C CYS A 24 18.79 7.50 10.78
N CYS A 25 18.97 8.81 10.72
CA CYS A 25 17.93 9.83 10.59
C CYS A 25 17.05 9.57 9.36
N LEU A 26 17.68 9.39 8.19
CA LEU A 26 16.96 9.10 6.96
C LEU A 26 16.29 7.71 6.98
N ILE A 27 16.94 6.71 7.60
CA ILE A 27 16.33 5.39 7.80
C ILE A 27 15.07 5.50 8.67
N TYR A 28 15.10 6.27 9.77
CA TYR A 28 13.92 6.47 10.61
C TYR A 28 12.79 7.19 9.89
N GLU A 29 13.11 8.20 9.07
CA GLU A 29 12.13 8.85 8.20
C GLU A 29 11.43 7.82 7.32
N TYR A 30 12.20 7.00 6.59
CA TYR A 30 11.63 5.99 5.71
C TYR A 30 10.87 4.90 6.47
N LEU A 31 11.37 4.47 7.61
CA LEU A 31 10.75 3.44 8.43
C LEU A 31 9.36 3.84 8.93
N ILE A 32 9.24 5.02 9.54
CA ILE A 32 7.92 5.50 10.01
C ILE A 32 7.01 5.74 8.82
N SER A 33 7.54 6.30 7.72
CA SER A 33 6.78 6.57 6.50
C SER A 33 6.18 5.30 5.87
N GLN A 34 6.96 4.22 5.81
CA GLN A 34 6.52 2.93 5.27
C GLN A 34 5.53 2.26 6.22
N TYR A 35 5.81 2.25 7.53
CA TYR A 35 4.90 1.66 8.51
C TYR A 35 3.55 2.39 8.56
N ALA A 36 3.56 3.72 8.59
CA ALA A 36 2.34 4.52 8.52
C ALA A 36 1.53 4.21 7.26
N GLY A 37 2.22 4.05 6.13
CA GLY A 37 1.61 3.65 4.88
C GLY A 37 0.89 2.31 4.93
N ARG A 38 1.46 1.32 5.62
CA ARG A 38 0.83 0.00 5.84
C ARG A 38 -0.42 0.13 6.71
N VAL A 39 -0.29 0.75 7.88
CA VAL A 39 -1.37 0.79 8.86
C VAL A 39 -2.52 1.74 8.45
N LEU A 40 -2.22 2.79 7.67
CA LEU A 40 -3.23 3.69 7.10
C LEU A 40 -3.81 3.16 5.77
N GLY A 41 -3.24 2.12 5.15
CA GLY A 41 -3.66 1.60 3.86
C GLY A 41 -3.46 2.56 2.67
N ALA A 42 -2.56 3.53 2.81
CA ALA A 42 -2.29 4.60 1.83
C ALA A 42 -0.81 4.98 1.80
N LEU A 43 0.02 4.07 1.27
CA LEU A 43 1.48 4.11 1.35
C LEU A 43 2.10 5.45 0.92
N GLU A 44 1.84 5.91 -0.31
CA GLU A 44 2.51 7.12 -0.82
C GLU A 44 2.08 8.41 -0.12
N THR A 45 0.79 8.57 0.20
CA THR A 45 0.30 9.77 0.90
C THR A 45 0.87 9.85 2.31
N ALA A 46 0.92 8.72 3.02
CA ALA A 46 1.57 8.65 4.32
C ALA A 46 3.06 8.99 4.21
N ILE A 47 3.74 8.50 3.17
CA ILE A 47 5.17 8.78 2.97
C ILE A 47 5.43 10.28 2.81
N TYR A 48 4.75 10.94 1.88
CA TYR A 48 4.97 12.36 1.63
C TYR A 48 4.58 13.23 2.82
N ALA A 49 3.49 12.89 3.51
CA ALA A 49 3.04 13.63 4.68
C ALA A 49 4.03 13.50 5.85
N ILE A 50 4.56 12.31 6.11
CA ILE A 50 5.53 12.08 7.19
C ILE A 50 6.85 12.78 6.89
N ILE A 51 7.39 12.65 5.68
CA ILE A 51 8.61 13.37 5.30
C ILE A 51 8.41 14.89 5.46
N GLY A 52 7.28 15.43 4.99
CA GLY A 52 6.98 16.85 5.14
C GLY A 52 6.89 17.30 6.60
N ILE A 53 6.19 16.54 7.45
CA ILE A 53 6.05 16.83 8.88
C ILE A 53 7.40 16.72 9.60
N MET A 54 8.21 15.72 9.27
CA MET A 54 9.53 15.52 9.86
C MET A 54 10.48 16.66 9.51
N ILE A 55 10.53 17.10 8.24
CA ILE A 55 11.35 18.25 7.82
C ILE A 55 10.98 19.52 8.59
N VAL A 56 9.69 19.84 8.72
CA VAL A 56 9.22 20.99 9.50
C VAL A 56 9.61 20.84 10.97
N SER A 57 9.42 19.64 11.53
CA SER A 57 9.76 19.31 12.91
C SER A 57 11.26 19.39 13.19
N MET A 58 12.10 19.01 12.23
CA MET A 58 13.55 19.17 12.30
C MET A 58 13.95 20.64 12.37
N GLY A 59 13.27 21.50 11.61
CA GLY A 59 13.41 22.95 11.72
C GLY A 59 13.13 23.44 13.14
N ILE A 60 12.01 23.00 13.74
CA ILE A 60 11.64 23.33 15.12
C ILE A 60 12.69 22.81 16.12
N GLY A 61 13.14 21.56 15.96
CA GLY A 61 14.20 20.95 16.74
C GLY A 61 15.49 21.76 16.73
N SER A 62 15.90 22.25 15.57
CA SER A 62 17.09 23.08 15.43
C SER A 62 17.01 24.36 16.26
N PHE A 63 15.83 25.00 16.36
CA PHE A 63 15.62 26.13 17.26
C PHE A 63 15.61 25.72 18.74
N LEU A 64 14.93 24.62 19.08
CA LEU A 64 14.87 24.10 20.46
C LEU A 64 16.23 23.70 20.99
N SER A 65 17.15 23.27 20.12
CA SER A 65 18.53 22.94 20.50
C SER A 65 19.24 24.08 21.26
N ARG A 66 18.87 25.34 21.00
CA ARG A 66 19.45 26.53 21.65
C ARG A 66 19.15 26.59 23.15
N THR A 67 18.05 25.99 23.59
CA THR A 67 17.66 25.93 25.01
C THR A 67 18.59 25.02 25.82
N ILE A 68 19.22 24.05 25.15
CA ILE A 68 20.21 23.16 25.77
C ILE A 68 21.51 23.94 25.99
N ARG A 69 21.86 24.13 27.27
CA ARG A 69 23.06 24.88 27.69
C ARG A 69 24.36 24.12 27.45
N CYS A 70 24.39 22.82 27.73
CA CYS A 70 25.59 21.99 27.57
C CYS A 70 25.45 21.09 26.34
N PRO A 71 26.17 21.35 25.23
CA PRO A 71 26.00 20.58 24.00
C PRO A 71 26.41 19.12 24.17
N PHE A 72 27.44 18.81 24.96
CA PHE A 72 27.88 17.43 25.22
C PHE A 72 26.84 16.61 25.98
N THR A 73 26.30 17.17 27.07
CA THR A 73 25.28 16.46 27.86
C THR A 73 23.99 16.35 27.06
N GLY A 74 23.57 17.42 26.40
CA GLY A 74 22.35 17.42 25.59
C GLY A 74 22.41 16.43 24.43
N PHE A 75 23.50 16.40 23.68
CA PHE A 75 23.70 15.43 22.60
C PHE A 75 23.67 14.00 23.11
N ALA A 76 24.38 13.69 24.20
CA ALA A 76 24.41 12.34 24.74
C ALA A 76 23.02 11.84 25.21
N TRP A 77 22.20 12.73 25.79
CA TRP A 77 20.81 12.42 26.16
C TRP A 77 19.87 12.36 24.94
N LEU A 78 20.17 13.12 23.90
CA LEU A 78 19.43 13.09 22.65
C LEU A 78 19.58 11.72 21.96
N GLU A 79 20.80 11.21 21.86
CA GLU A 79 21.08 9.91 21.22
C GLU A 79 20.30 8.75 21.85
N VAL A 80 20.29 8.66 23.19
CA VAL A 80 19.54 7.61 23.88
C VAL A 80 18.02 7.79 23.73
N SER A 81 17.54 9.04 23.60
CA SER A 81 16.12 9.34 23.40
C SER A 81 15.67 8.97 21.98
N ILE A 82 16.52 9.23 20.98
CA ILE A 82 16.28 8.86 19.58
C ILE A 82 16.31 7.34 19.44
N ALA A 83 17.29 6.65 20.05
CA ALA A 83 17.32 5.19 20.05
C ALA A 83 16.06 4.58 20.70
N LEU A 84 15.62 5.13 21.84
CA LEU A 84 14.39 4.68 22.51
C LEU A 84 13.15 4.87 21.63
N LEU A 85 12.95 6.10 21.12
CA LEU A 85 11.78 6.41 20.32
C LEU A 85 11.80 5.68 18.98
N GLY A 86 12.97 5.57 18.34
CA GLY A 86 13.15 4.87 17.07
C GLY A 86 12.82 3.38 17.16
N THR A 87 13.25 2.68 18.21
CA THR A 87 12.89 1.27 18.43
C THR A 87 11.44 1.07 18.85
N SER A 88 10.88 1.99 19.64
CA SER A 88 9.52 1.84 20.16
C SER A 88 8.43 2.42 19.25
N ALA A 89 8.77 3.23 18.25
CA ALA A 89 7.82 3.93 17.38
C ALA A 89 6.80 2.99 16.74
N VAL A 90 7.28 1.88 16.16
CA VAL A 90 6.44 0.88 15.48
C VAL A 90 5.42 0.27 16.45
N LEU A 91 5.89 -0.19 17.61
CA LEU A 91 5.04 -0.76 18.66
C LEU A 91 4.04 0.25 19.23
N LEU A 92 4.44 1.51 19.39
CA LEU A 92 3.55 2.58 19.87
C LEU A 92 2.42 2.86 18.87
N ILE A 93 2.77 2.98 17.58
CA ILE A 93 1.81 3.21 16.50
C ILE A 93 0.88 2.01 16.37
N GLY A 94 1.43 0.79 16.22
CA GLY A 94 0.63 -0.43 16.14
C GLY A 94 -0.26 -0.60 17.37
N GLY A 95 0.22 -0.22 18.56
CA GLY A 95 -0.51 -0.38 19.81
C GLY A 95 -1.73 0.53 19.86
N ALA A 96 -1.60 1.75 19.33
CA ALA A 96 -2.72 2.66 19.16
C ALA A 96 -3.79 2.08 18.24
N PHE A 97 -3.39 1.46 17.12
CA PHE A 97 -4.32 0.79 16.20
C PHE A 97 -4.93 -0.48 16.80
N ALA A 98 -4.17 -1.27 17.56
CA ALA A 98 -4.67 -2.43 18.27
C ALA A 98 -5.80 -2.04 19.24
N VAL A 99 -5.58 -0.99 20.05
CA VAL A 99 -6.61 -0.44 20.94
C VAL A 99 -7.82 0.04 20.15
N ALA A 100 -7.61 0.76 19.05
CA ALA A 100 -8.70 1.28 18.22
C ALA A 100 -9.58 0.18 17.61
N ASN A 101 -8.98 -0.92 17.16
CA ASN A 101 -9.72 -2.05 16.58
C ASN A 101 -10.39 -2.95 17.63
N LEU A 102 -9.77 -3.13 18.80
CA LEU A 102 -10.33 -3.94 19.87
C LEU A 102 -11.46 -3.22 20.61
N PHE A 103 -11.39 -1.89 20.71
CA PHE A 103 -12.33 -1.11 21.52
C PHE A 103 -13.81 -1.33 21.16
N PRO A 104 -14.25 -1.30 19.88
CA PRO A 104 -15.63 -1.61 19.51
C PRO A 104 -16.06 -3.02 19.89
N ARG A 105 -15.17 -4.01 19.76
CA ARG A 105 -15.46 -5.41 20.10
C ARG A 105 -15.64 -5.56 21.61
N VAL A 106 -14.78 -4.92 22.41
CA VAL A 106 -14.88 -4.88 23.88
C VAL A 106 -16.18 -4.20 24.31
N LEU A 107 -16.57 -3.09 23.66
CA LEU A 107 -17.86 -2.45 23.93
C LEU A 107 -19.02 -3.39 23.58
N ALA A 108 -19.00 -4.01 22.40
CA ALA A 108 -20.04 -4.94 21.98
C ALA A 108 -20.20 -6.11 22.95
N SER A 109 -19.09 -6.71 23.40
CA SER A 109 -19.13 -7.81 24.38
C SER A 109 -19.56 -7.33 25.78
N THR A 110 -19.17 -6.12 26.17
CA THR A 110 -19.54 -5.57 27.49
C THR A 110 -21.04 -5.26 27.57
N PHE A 111 -21.63 -4.84 26.46
CA PHE A 111 -23.06 -4.50 26.36
C PHE A 111 -23.92 -5.61 25.76
N ASP A 112 -23.36 -6.80 25.53
CA ASP A 112 -24.03 -7.97 24.93
C ASP A 112 -24.80 -7.62 23.64
N LEU A 113 -24.15 -6.85 22.76
CA LEU A 113 -24.75 -6.43 21.51
C LEU A 113 -24.80 -7.59 20.50
N PRO A 114 -25.79 -7.58 19.58
CA PRO A 114 -25.84 -8.54 18.48
C PRO A 114 -24.53 -8.59 17.68
N PRO A 115 -24.11 -9.77 17.16
CA PRO A 115 -22.84 -9.91 16.42
C PRO A 115 -22.72 -9.05 15.16
N ASP A 116 -23.85 -8.65 14.58
CA ASP A 116 -23.97 -7.76 13.44
C ASP A 116 -23.94 -6.26 13.82
N LEU A 117 -23.99 -5.93 15.11
CA LEU A 117 -23.99 -4.57 15.63
C LEU A 117 -22.69 -4.22 16.35
N LEU A 118 -21.70 -3.75 15.58
CA LEU A 118 -20.48 -3.17 16.14
C LEU A 118 -20.69 -1.68 16.47
N PRO A 119 -20.39 -1.22 17.71
CA PRO A 119 -20.45 0.18 18.08
C PRO A 119 -19.58 1.05 17.15
N SER A 120 -20.21 2.05 16.53
CA SER A 120 -19.54 3.02 15.66
C SER A 120 -19.85 4.47 16.08
N GLY A 121 -20.10 4.70 17.37
CA GLY A 121 -20.39 6.04 17.90
C GLY A 121 -19.21 7.03 17.78
N SER A 122 -19.43 8.27 18.21
CA SER A 122 -18.41 9.34 18.17
C SER A 122 -17.15 9.02 18.97
N LEU A 123 -17.28 8.29 20.09
CA LEU A 123 -16.16 7.83 20.91
C LEU A 123 -15.25 6.88 20.15
N VAL A 124 -15.83 5.89 19.45
CA VAL A 124 -15.10 4.93 18.61
C VAL A 124 -14.39 5.66 17.48
N HIS A 125 -15.08 6.56 16.79
CA HIS A 125 -14.48 7.42 15.77
C HIS A 125 -13.34 8.29 16.32
N GLY A 126 -13.47 8.80 17.55
CA GLY A 126 -12.43 9.57 18.22
C GLY A 126 -11.17 8.75 18.45
N ILE A 127 -11.30 7.53 18.96
CA ILE A 127 -10.17 6.62 19.18
C ILE A 127 -9.52 6.21 17.86
N ASN A 128 -10.32 5.87 16.84
CA ASN A 128 -9.80 5.57 15.49
C ASN A 128 -9.02 6.75 14.90
N ARG A 129 -9.51 7.98 15.08
CA ARG A 129 -8.79 9.19 14.64
C ARG A 129 -7.48 9.38 15.40
N MET A 130 -7.46 9.16 16.71
CA MET A 130 -6.23 9.24 17.50
C MET A 130 -5.20 8.21 17.04
N ALA A 131 -5.62 6.98 16.77
CA ALA A 131 -4.76 5.95 16.19
C ALA A 131 -4.23 6.37 14.82
N GLY A 132 -5.09 6.87 13.93
CA GLY A 132 -4.69 7.40 12.62
C GLY A 132 -3.72 8.59 12.69
N MET A 133 -3.77 9.38 13.76
CA MET A 133 -2.83 10.49 14.00
C MET A 133 -1.48 10.05 14.59
N SER A 134 -1.41 8.85 15.19
CA SER A 134 -0.23 8.39 15.93
C SER A 134 1.07 8.36 15.11
N PRO A 135 1.11 7.94 13.82
CA PRO A 135 2.36 7.95 13.05
C PRO A 135 2.89 9.37 12.82
N TYR A 136 1.99 10.33 12.60
CA TYR A 136 2.36 11.74 12.39
C TYR A 136 2.86 12.40 13.66
N VAL A 137 2.27 12.06 14.82
CA VAL A 137 2.72 12.56 16.12
C VAL A 137 4.09 11.99 16.47
N VAL A 138 4.28 10.67 16.34
CA VAL A 138 5.57 10.02 16.58
C VAL A 138 6.63 10.54 15.62
N GLY A 139 6.31 10.68 14.33
CA GLY A 139 7.18 11.28 13.33
C GLY A 139 7.55 12.72 13.67
N ALA A 140 6.60 13.56 14.10
CA ALA A 140 6.89 14.93 14.50
C ALA A 140 7.82 15.00 15.72
N VAL A 141 7.57 14.18 16.76
CA VAL A 141 8.44 14.11 17.95
C VAL A 141 9.85 13.67 17.55
N LEU A 142 9.96 12.61 16.75
CA LEU A 142 11.26 12.12 16.29
C LEU A 142 11.97 13.16 15.41
N GLY A 143 11.26 13.82 14.50
CA GLY A 143 11.78 14.91 13.67
C GLY A 143 12.32 16.08 14.51
N VAL A 144 11.64 16.47 15.60
CA VAL A 144 12.17 17.46 16.55
C VAL A 144 13.48 17.00 17.16
N LEU A 145 13.58 15.73 17.61
CA LEU A 145 14.81 15.21 18.19
C LEU A 145 15.95 15.20 17.17
N LEU A 146 15.72 14.67 15.97
CA LEU A 146 16.69 14.62 14.88
C LEU A 146 17.17 16.03 14.48
N GLY A 147 16.26 17.01 14.43
CA GLY A 147 16.60 18.41 14.15
C GLY A 147 17.52 19.08 15.17
N MET A 148 17.61 18.53 16.39
CA MET A 148 18.50 19.04 17.42
C MET A 148 19.96 18.59 17.24
N GLU A 149 20.22 17.52 16.49
CA GLU A 149 21.54 16.88 16.39
C GLU A 149 22.60 17.81 15.78
N ILE A 150 22.36 18.32 14.55
CA ILE A 150 23.34 19.13 13.82
C ILE A 150 23.79 20.37 14.63
N PRO A 151 22.88 21.20 15.20
CA PRO A 151 23.29 22.33 16.03
C PRO A 151 24.03 21.93 17.32
N LEU A 152 23.67 20.80 17.94
CA LEU A 152 24.34 20.31 19.14
C LEU A 152 25.77 19.88 18.83
N VAL A 153 25.97 19.12 17.75
CA VAL A 153 27.31 18.69 17.33
C VAL A 153 28.15 19.89 16.87
N ALA A 154 27.58 20.81 16.09
CA ALA A 154 28.28 22.01 15.66
C ALA A 154 28.77 22.84 16.87
N ARG A 155 27.93 23.01 17.90
CA ARG A 155 28.32 23.68 19.15
C ARG A 155 29.35 22.88 19.96
N ALA A 156 29.24 21.55 20.02
CA ALA A 156 30.23 20.70 20.69
C ALA A 156 31.60 20.81 20.01
N ARG A 157 31.62 20.79 18.67
CA ARG A 157 32.82 20.98 17.84
C ARG A 157 33.42 22.37 18.02
N GLN A 158 32.61 23.42 17.95
CA GLN A 158 33.06 24.80 18.19
C GLN A 158 33.70 24.96 19.58
N ALA A 159 33.12 24.34 20.61
CA ALA A 159 33.65 24.37 21.97
C ALA A 159 34.98 23.60 22.15
N LEU A 160 35.32 22.68 21.24
CA LEU A 160 36.57 21.90 21.28
C LEU A 160 37.71 22.52 20.48
N TYR A 161 37.40 23.13 19.32
CA TYR A 161 38.43 23.49 18.34
C TYR A 161 38.70 25.00 18.18
N SER A 162 37.94 25.87 18.89
CA SER A 162 38.02 27.35 18.78
C SER A 162 37.88 27.86 17.32
N GLN A 163 37.87 29.18 17.09
CA GLN A 163 37.56 29.81 15.77
C GLN A 163 38.48 29.44 14.58
N TYR A 164 39.41 28.49 14.72
CA TYR A 164 40.46 28.17 13.74
C TYR A 164 40.04 27.30 12.55
N LEU A 165 38.75 27.01 12.38
CA LEU A 165 38.23 26.31 11.20
C LEU A 165 37.26 27.24 10.47
N GLU A 166 37.77 28.01 9.50
CA GLU A 166 36.98 28.91 8.63
C GLU A 166 35.82 28.20 7.90
N HIS A 167 35.79 26.86 7.87
CA HIS A 167 34.78 26.04 7.17
C HIS A 167 33.95 25.13 8.11
N ASN A 168 33.83 25.46 9.41
CA ASN A 168 33.30 24.56 10.44
C ASN A 168 31.85 24.08 10.18
N THR A 169 30.96 24.97 9.75
CA THR A 169 29.55 24.62 9.50
C THR A 169 29.38 23.84 8.20
N GLY A 170 30.04 24.28 7.12
CA GLY A 170 29.95 23.64 5.80
C GLY A 170 30.40 22.18 5.80
N SER A 171 31.45 21.85 6.57
CA SER A 171 31.92 20.46 6.69
C SER A 171 30.92 19.55 7.41
N VAL A 172 30.18 20.08 8.40
CA VAL A 172 29.18 19.29 9.15
C VAL A 172 27.98 18.99 8.25
N TYR A 173 27.45 19.99 7.53
CA TYR A 173 26.37 19.79 6.55
C TYR A 173 26.79 18.88 5.38
N GLY A 174 28.03 19.00 4.89
CA GLY A 174 28.52 18.15 3.81
C GLY A 174 28.55 16.66 4.21
N VAL A 175 29.03 16.36 5.42
CA VAL A 175 29.09 14.99 5.94
C VAL A 175 27.70 14.45 6.29
N ASP A 176 26.79 15.32 6.74
CA ASP A 176 25.38 14.99 6.95
C ASP A 176 24.71 14.51 5.65
N TYR A 177 24.86 15.26 4.54
CA TYR A 177 24.31 14.84 3.24
C TYR A 177 24.90 13.52 2.73
N LEU A 178 26.21 13.30 2.92
CA LEU A 178 26.84 12.03 2.55
C LEU A 178 26.31 10.87 3.39
N GLY A 179 26.18 11.09 4.70
CA GLY A 179 25.61 10.12 5.64
C GLY A 179 24.17 9.75 5.30
N ALA A 180 23.32 10.75 5.07
CA ALA A 180 21.94 10.55 4.63
C ALA A 180 21.89 9.76 3.31
N GLY A 181 22.73 10.09 2.32
CA GLY A 181 22.81 9.33 1.06
C GLY A 181 23.16 7.86 1.25
N VAL A 182 24.09 7.54 2.16
CA VAL A 182 24.42 6.15 2.52
C VAL A 182 23.25 5.48 3.23
N GLY A 183 22.58 6.18 4.16
CA GLY A 183 21.36 5.68 4.81
C GLY A 183 20.26 5.34 3.80
N ALA A 184 20.08 6.19 2.77
CA ALA A 184 19.12 5.96 1.69
C ALA A 184 19.43 4.68 0.91
N ALA A 185 20.71 4.50 0.56
CA ALA A 185 21.16 3.31 -0.16
C ALA A 185 20.99 2.05 0.68
N LEU A 186 21.35 2.08 1.97
CA LEU A 186 21.15 0.97 2.89
C LEU A 186 19.66 0.60 3.02
N TRP A 187 18.81 1.63 3.12
CA TRP A 187 17.37 1.43 3.16
C TRP A 187 16.86 0.70 1.92
N VAL A 188 17.18 1.22 0.72
CA VAL A 188 16.67 0.70 -0.55
C VAL A 188 17.22 -0.70 -0.87
N LEU A 189 18.50 -0.94 -0.60
CA LEU A 189 19.18 -2.18 -1.01
C LEU A 189 18.99 -3.32 -0.02
N TYR A 190 18.77 -3.03 1.27
CA TYR A 190 18.75 -4.06 2.32
C TYR A 190 17.54 -3.99 3.26
N MET A 191 17.12 -2.79 3.69
CA MET A 191 16.09 -2.68 4.72
C MET A 191 14.66 -2.77 4.16
N LEU A 192 14.42 -2.41 2.90
CA LEU A 192 13.11 -2.54 2.25
C LEU A 192 12.58 -3.99 2.25
N SER A 193 13.47 -4.98 2.22
CA SER A 193 13.14 -6.41 2.23
C SER A 193 13.18 -7.04 3.63
N MET A 194 13.37 -6.23 4.68
CA MET A 194 13.49 -6.68 6.07
C MET A 194 12.22 -6.32 6.85
N ASP A 195 11.93 -7.09 7.91
CA ASP A 195 10.86 -6.73 8.85
C ASP A 195 11.10 -5.34 9.46
N ILE A 196 10.04 -4.53 9.55
CA ILE A 196 10.11 -3.14 10.02
C ILE A 196 10.65 -3.07 11.45
N SER A 197 10.23 -3.96 12.34
CA SER A 197 10.79 -4.05 13.71
C SER A 197 12.29 -4.35 13.73
N MET A 198 12.78 -5.23 12.86
CA MET A 198 14.21 -5.55 12.77
C MET A 198 15.01 -4.37 12.20
N ALA A 199 14.46 -3.68 11.20
CA ALA A 199 15.03 -2.45 10.69
C ALA A 199 15.13 -1.38 11.80
N ALA A 200 14.08 -1.19 12.61
CA ALA A 200 14.05 -0.24 13.72
C ALA A 200 15.08 -0.59 14.81
N ALA A 201 15.17 -1.86 15.19
CA ALA A 201 16.13 -2.36 16.17
C ALA A 201 17.58 -2.24 15.69
N SER A 202 17.83 -2.51 14.41
CA SER A 202 19.16 -2.38 13.79
C SER A 202 19.62 -0.92 13.79
N THR A 203 18.77 0.01 13.36
CA THR A 203 19.08 1.45 13.38
C THR A 203 19.34 1.96 14.79
N ALA A 204 18.49 1.59 15.75
CA ALA A 204 18.68 2.00 17.14
C ALA A 204 19.94 1.40 17.78
N SER A 205 20.34 0.19 17.38
CA SER A 205 21.62 -0.40 17.81
C SER A 205 22.79 0.47 17.38
N VAL A 206 22.73 1.04 16.18
CA VAL A 206 23.74 1.99 15.68
C VAL A 206 23.71 3.29 16.51
N ASN A 207 22.54 3.87 16.79
CA ASN A 207 22.43 5.03 17.67
C ASN A 207 22.98 4.76 19.08
N ILE A 208 22.72 3.59 19.68
CA ILE A 208 23.31 3.20 20.97
C ILE A 208 24.83 3.13 20.87
N ALA A 209 25.37 2.49 19.83
CA ALA A 209 26.81 2.37 19.64
C ALA A 209 27.48 3.74 19.49
N ILE A 210 26.86 4.64 18.71
CA ILE A 210 27.32 6.02 18.52
C ILE A 210 27.20 6.84 19.81
N GLY A 211 26.09 6.70 20.55
CA GLY A 211 25.89 7.34 21.86
C GLY A 211 26.92 6.90 22.89
N LEU A 212 27.25 5.60 22.95
CA LEU A 212 28.29 5.04 23.81
C LEU A 212 29.70 5.48 23.38
N LEU A 213 29.98 5.55 22.08
CA LEU A 213 31.22 6.10 21.54
C LEU A 213 31.39 7.57 21.96
N PHE A 214 30.35 8.39 21.76
CA PHE A 214 30.36 9.79 22.17
C PHE A 214 30.53 9.94 23.69
N TYR A 215 29.85 9.12 24.48
CA TYR A 215 30.03 9.06 25.93
C TYR A 215 31.48 8.73 26.31
N GLY A 216 32.10 7.73 25.67
CA GLY A 216 33.50 7.38 25.88
C GLY A 216 34.46 8.53 25.60
N LEU A 217 34.25 9.25 24.48
CA LEU A 217 35.06 10.39 24.07
C LEU A 217 34.94 11.59 25.02
N PHE A 218 33.75 11.85 25.56
CA PHE A 218 33.43 13.07 26.31
C PHE A 218 32.94 12.86 27.75
N ARG A 219 33.17 11.68 28.35
CA ARG A 219 32.68 11.30 29.70
C ARG A 219 32.86 12.35 30.79
N ARG A 220 33.94 13.15 30.75
CA ARG A 220 34.23 14.19 31.75
C ARG A 220 33.37 15.46 31.59
N ARG A 221 32.77 15.68 30.42
CA ARG A 221 31.92 16.84 30.10
C ARG A 221 30.42 16.52 30.17
N ILE A 222 30.06 15.25 30.36
CA ILE A 222 28.68 14.77 30.42
C ILE A 222 28.25 14.71 31.88
N ARG A 223 27.18 15.43 32.23
CA ARG A 223 26.56 15.36 33.56
C ARG A 223 25.66 14.13 33.64
N TRP A 224 25.56 13.52 34.82
CA TRP A 224 24.72 12.33 35.07
C TRP A 224 25.10 11.09 34.27
N GLY A 225 26.39 10.90 33.97
CA GLY A 225 26.88 9.80 33.13
C GLY A 225 26.45 8.38 33.57
N GLY A 226 26.35 8.13 34.89
CA GLY A 226 25.87 6.84 35.40
C GLY A 226 24.41 6.56 35.04
N LEU A 227 23.53 7.57 35.16
CA LEU A 227 22.13 7.47 34.75
C LEU A 227 22.02 7.28 33.23
N LEU A 228 22.83 8.01 32.46
CA LEU A 228 22.86 7.88 31.00
C LEU A 228 23.24 6.46 30.56
N LEU A 229 24.23 5.84 31.22
CA LEU A 229 24.61 4.45 30.96
C LEU A 229 23.49 3.47 31.32
N ALA A 230 22.79 3.69 32.44
CA ALA A 230 21.62 2.90 32.81
C ALA A 230 20.50 3.01 31.75
N CYS A 231 20.28 4.21 31.21
CA CYS A 231 19.34 4.41 30.09
C CYS A 231 19.79 3.67 28.82
N HIS A 232 21.07 3.72 28.44
CA HIS A 232 21.56 2.95 27.29
C HIS A 232 21.40 1.45 27.50
N ALA A 233 21.63 0.94 28.72
CA ALA A 233 21.42 -0.46 29.04
C ALA A 233 19.94 -0.87 28.92
N LEU A 234 19.03 -0.03 29.42
CA LEU A 234 17.58 -0.26 29.31
C LEU A 234 17.11 -0.23 27.85
N VAL A 235 17.54 0.77 27.07
CA VAL A 235 17.21 0.84 25.63
C VAL A 235 17.84 -0.32 24.87
N GLY A 236 19.06 -0.74 25.22
CA GLY A 236 19.69 -1.93 24.65
C GLY A 236 18.90 -3.20 24.92
N ALA A 237 18.37 -3.37 26.14
CA ALA A 237 17.48 -4.48 26.46
C ALA A 237 16.18 -4.43 25.63
N LEU A 238 15.59 -3.24 25.44
CA LEU A 238 14.43 -3.06 24.58
C LEU A 238 14.75 -3.40 23.12
N VAL A 239 15.89 -2.93 22.59
CA VAL A 239 16.36 -3.24 21.23
C VAL A 239 16.50 -4.74 21.03
N VAL A 240 17.10 -5.45 21.99
CA VAL A 240 17.20 -6.91 21.95
C VAL A 240 15.81 -7.55 22.00
N ALA A 241 14.90 -7.06 22.82
CA ALA A 241 13.53 -7.57 22.86
C ALA A 241 12.80 -7.36 21.52
N VAL A 242 12.88 -6.18 20.91
CA VAL A 242 12.27 -5.87 19.61
C VAL A 242 12.92 -6.65 18.48
N ALA A 243 14.24 -6.87 18.50
CA ALA A 243 14.91 -7.70 17.50
C ALA A 243 14.47 -9.17 17.56
N ASN A 244 14.15 -9.69 18.74
CA ASN A 244 13.75 -11.10 18.90
C ASN A 244 12.23 -11.32 18.78
N PHE A 245 11.41 -10.38 19.25
CA PHE A 245 9.96 -10.54 19.38
C PHE A 245 9.15 -9.51 18.59
N GLY A 246 9.78 -8.43 18.11
CA GLY A 246 9.07 -7.32 17.46
C GLY A 246 8.34 -7.74 16.20
N ALA A 247 8.92 -8.62 15.38
CA ALA A 247 8.25 -9.16 14.21
C ALA A 247 6.96 -9.92 14.57
N ASP A 248 6.97 -10.73 15.64
CA ASP A 248 5.80 -11.46 16.13
C ASP A 248 4.76 -10.53 16.79
N TRP A 249 5.18 -9.44 17.42
CA TRP A 249 4.26 -8.44 17.97
C TRP A 249 3.60 -7.61 16.86
N ASP A 250 4.38 -7.07 15.92
CA ASP A 250 3.87 -6.34 14.76
C ASP A 250 2.87 -7.20 13.98
N SER A 251 3.22 -8.47 13.78
CA SER A 251 2.36 -9.52 13.26
C SER A 251 1.01 -9.60 13.98
N ALA A 252 1.02 -9.80 15.30
CA ALA A 252 -0.20 -9.95 16.07
C ALA A 252 -1.05 -8.66 16.07
N MET A 253 -0.41 -7.49 15.96
CA MET A 253 -1.08 -6.19 15.93
C MET A 253 -1.72 -5.93 14.56
N GLU A 254 -1.07 -6.34 13.48
CA GLU A 254 -1.62 -6.30 12.13
C GLU A 254 -2.80 -7.26 11.97
N ASP A 255 -2.72 -8.46 12.57
CA ASP A 255 -3.82 -9.44 12.54
C ASP A 255 -5.13 -8.88 13.13
N LEU A 256 -5.05 -7.87 14.02
CA LEU A 256 -6.23 -7.18 14.58
C LEU A 256 -6.99 -6.31 13.56
N LEU A 257 -6.34 -5.93 12.45
CA LEU A 257 -7.00 -5.22 11.35
C LEU A 257 -7.98 -6.12 10.61
N TYR A 258 -7.82 -7.45 10.73
CA TYR A 258 -8.65 -8.43 10.06
C TYR A 258 -9.74 -8.98 10.99
N ARG A 259 -10.91 -9.27 10.42
CA ARG A 259 -12.00 -9.94 11.15
C ARG A 259 -11.71 -11.43 11.34
N ASP A 260 -11.13 -12.03 10.32
CA ASP A 260 -10.85 -13.47 10.21
C ASP A 260 -9.38 -13.76 10.54
N LYS A 261 -9.07 -15.03 10.82
CA LYS A 261 -7.73 -15.45 11.24
C LYS A 261 -6.74 -15.25 10.08
N VAL A 262 -5.68 -14.48 10.27
CA VAL A 262 -4.59 -14.39 9.28
C VAL A 262 -3.83 -15.71 9.27
N VAL A 263 -3.72 -16.34 8.09
CA VAL A 263 -3.04 -17.64 7.91
C VAL A 263 -1.72 -17.50 7.16
N TYR A 264 -1.55 -16.44 6.38
CA TYR A 264 -0.32 -16.16 5.67
C TYR A 264 -0.24 -14.68 5.30
N ARG A 265 0.98 -14.14 5.26
CA ARG A 265 1.26 -12.82 4.71
C ARG A 265 2.68 -12.73 4.17
N THR A 266 2.88 -11.83 3.24
CA THR A 266 4.19 -11.54 2.67
C THR A 266 4.21 -10.13 2.10
N ASP A 267 5.36 -9.47 2.17
CA ASP A 267 5.62 -8.25 1.42
C ASP A 267 6.25 -8.64 0.07
N THR A 268 5.74 -8.08 -1.02
CA THR A 268 6.44 -8.05 -2.31
C THR A 268 7.10 -6.69 -2.49
N ARG A 269 7.90 -6.53 -3.55
CA ARG A 269 8.41 -5.20 -3.92
C ARG A 269 7.32 -4.15 -4.15
N HIS A 270 6.10 -4.58 -4.51
CA HIS A 270 5.03 -3.69 -4.95
C HIS A 270 3.94 -3.49 -3.90
N GLN A 271 3.68 -4.48 -3.04
CA GLN A 271 2.49 -4.52 -2.21
C GLN A 271 2.60 -5.52 -1.05
N HIS A 272 1.78 -5.31 -0.03
CA HIS A 272 1.61 -6.22 1.10
C HIS A 272 0.46 -7.20 0.81
N LEU A 273 0.71 -8.50 0.88
CA LEU A 273 -0.26 -9.56 0.65
C LEU A 273 -0.69 -10.20 1.97
N THR A 274 -1.99 -10.33 2.21
CA THR A 274 -2.53 -11.01 3.39
C THR A 274 -3.59 -12.03 3.01
N ILE A 275 -3.56 -13.19 3.66
CA ILE A 275 -4.57 -14.25 3.53
C ILE A 275 -5.22 -14.46 4.88
N THR A 276 -6.55 -14.41 4.90
CA THR A 276 -7.32 -14.77 6.08
C THR A 276 -8.15 -16.02 5.84
N GLU A 277 -8.45 -16.74 6.92
CA GLU A 277 -9.26 -17.93 6.94
C GLU A 277 -10.38 -17.79 7.97
N ARG A 278 -11.61 -18.07 7.54
CA ARG A 278 -12.79 -18.15 8.39
C ARG A 278 -13.40 -19.53 8.34
N VAL A 279 -13.50 -20.19 9.48
CA VAL A 279 -14.23 -21.46 9.62
C VAL A 279 -15.67 -21.15 10.02
N LEU A 280 -16.60 -21.29 9.08
CA LEU A 280 -18.05 -21.14 9.34
C LEU A 280 -18.68 -22.44 9.86
N ASP A 281 -18.27 -23.56 9.27
CA ASP A 281 -18.72 -24.91 9.60
C ASP A 281 -17.50 -25.83 9.50
N PRO A 282 -17.06 -26.49 10.58
CA PRO A 282 -15.92 -27.41 10.55
C PRO A 282 -16.09 -28.58 9.57
N ALA A 283 -17.31 -28.88 9.13
CA ALA A 283 -17.58 -29.91 8.13
C ALA A 283 -17.41 -29.44 6.67
N LYS A 284 -17.22 -28.13 6.43
CA LYS A 284 -17.05 -27.53 5.10
C LYS A 284 -15.68 -26.90 4.94
N PRO A 285 -15.18 -26.72 3.69
CA PRO A 285 -14.00 -25.91 3.45
C PRO A 285 -14.17 -24.52 4.08
N SER A 286 -13.16 -24.06 4.81
CA SER A 286 -13.13 -22.72 5.38
C SER A 286 -13.13 -21.65 4.27
N VAL A 287 -13.58 -20.45 4.57
CA VAL A 287 -13.58 -19.34 3.62
C VAL A 287 -12.21 -18.68 3.63
N LEU A 288 -11.55 -18.60 2.47
CA LEU A 288 -10.34 -17.81 2.32
C LEU A 288 -10.67 -16.44 1.77
N SER A 289 -10.01 -15.42 2.31
CA SER A 289 -10.05 -14.07 1.74
C SER A 289 -8.64 -13.60 1.45
N PHE A 290 -8.46 -12.98 0.29
CA PHE A 290 -7.18 -12.43 -0.14
C PHE A 290 -7.22 -10.91 -0.09
N PHE A 291 -6.16 -10.30 0.45
CA PHE A 291 -6.04 -8.85 0.60
C PHE A 291 -4.72 -8.35 0.03
N ILE A 292 -4.80 -7.17 -0.59
CA ILE A 292 -3.65 -6.38 -1.05
C ILE A 292 -3.68 -5.04 -0.31
N ASN A 293 -2.61 -4.72 0.42
CA ASN A 293 -2.48 -3.49 1.21
C ASN A 293 -3.71 -3.25 2.12
N GLY A 294 -4.21 -4.31 2.75
CA GLY A 294 -5.38 -4.29 3.63
C GLY A 294 -6.75 -4.21 2.92
N ARG A 295 -6.79 -4.11 1.58
CA ARG A 295 -8.03 -4.12 0.80
C ARG A 295 -8.34 -5.51 0.30
N MET A 296 -9.59 -5.95 0.45
CA MET A 296 -10.01 -7.26 -0.01
C MET A 296 -10.05 -7.30 -1.54
N GLN A 297 -9.43 -8.33 -2.11
CA GLN A 297 -9.36 -8.55 -3.55
C GLN A 297 -10.32 -9.63 -4.03
N PHE A 298 -10.60 -10.65 -3.20
CA PHE A 298 -11.65 -11.64 -3.41
C PHE A 298 -11.86 -12.51 -2.16
N THR A 299 -12.99 -13.22 -2.10
CA THR A 299 -13.20 -14.33 -1.16
C THR A 299 -13.55 -15.62 -1.91
N SER A 300 -13.13 -16.76 -1.38
CA SER A 300 -13.31 -18.06 -2.03
C SER A 300 -14.78 -18.49 -2.17
N VAL A 301 -15.72 -17.83 -1.47
CA VAL A 301 -17.14 -18.20 -1.51
C VAL A 301 -17.92 -17.44 -2.58
N ASP A 302 -17.42 -16.30 -3.06
CA ASP A 302 -18.18 -15.41 -3.95
C ASP A 302 -17.37 -14.80 -5.10
N GLU A 303 -16.06 -15.07 -5.20
CA GLU A 303 -15.25 -14.60 -6.33
C GLU A 303 -15.83 -15.01 -7.69
N HIS A 304 -16.47 -16.17 -7.77
CA HIS A 304 -17.12 -16.67 -8.98
C HIS A 304 -18.21 -15.71 -9.50
N VAL A 305 -18.85 -14.91 -8.62
CA VAL A 305 -19.82 -13.87 -9.03
C VAL A 305 -19.10 -12.74 -9.76
N TYR A 306 -17.98 -12.29 -9.20
CA TYR A 306 -17.17 -11.21 -9.75
C TYR A 306 -16.55 -11.61 -11.08
N HIS A 307 -15.81 -12.73 -11.12
CA HIS A 307 -15.09 -13.16 -12.32
C HIS A 307 -16.05 -13.58 -13.43
N ALA A 308 -17.19 -14.21 -13.12
CA ALA A 308 -18.18 -14.52 -14.14
C ALA A 308 -18.75 -13.25 -14.78
N MET A 309 -19.07 -12.22 -13.99
CA MET A 309 -19.55 -10.93 -14.53
C MET A 309 -18.46 -10.16 -15.28
N LEU A 310 -17.19 -10.33 -14.93
CA LEU A 310 -16.06 -9.72 -15.63
C LEU A 310 -15.79 -10.40 -17.00
N VAL A 311 -15.85 -11.73 -17.05
CA VAL A 311 -15.41 -12.53 -18.21
C VAL A 311 -16.54 -12.80 -19.19
N TYR A 312 -17.67 -13.37 -18.74
CA TYR A 312 -18.67 -13.95 -19.63
C TYR A 312 -19.38 -12.92 -20.52
N PRO A 313 -19.83 -11.75 -20.01
CA PRO A 313 -20.43 -10.72 -20.87
C PRO A 313 -19.48 -10.28 -21.99
N THR A 314 -18.19 -10.17 -21.69
CA THR A 314 -17.14 -9.75 -22.63
C THR A 314 -16.95 -10.76 -23.75
N LEU A 315 -16.71 -12.03 -23.40
CA LEU A 315 -16.45 -13.08 -24.38
C LEU A 315 -17.70 -13.42 -25.20
N ALA A 316 -18.89 -13.38 -24.58
CA ALA A 316 -20.16 -13.58 -25.25
C ALA A 316 -20.52 -12.42 -26.21
N ALA A 317 -20.08 -11.19 -25.93
CA ALA A 317 -20.29 -10.04 -26.80
C ALA A 317 -19.22 -9.90 -27.89
N SER A 318 -18.06 -10.54 -27.73
CA SER A 318 -17.01 -10.58 -28.74
C SER A 318 -17.39 -11.47 -29.92
N GLY A 319 -17.00 -11.08 -31.15
CA GLY A 319 -17.22 -11.90 -32.34
C GLY A 319 -16.37 -13.18 -32.36
N ARG A 320 -15.22 -13.18 -31.68
CA ARG A 320 -14.27 -14.29 -31.56
C ARG A 320 -13.67 -14.35 -30.16
N GLN A 321 -13.09 -15.50 -29.79
CA GLN A 321 -12.52 -15.74 -28.45
C GLN A 321 -11.12 -16.38 -28.53
N ASP A 322 -10.42 -16.27 -29.66
CA ASP A 322 -9.15 -16.97 -29.88
C ASP A 322 -7.98 -16.30 -29.14
N ASN A 323 -7.84 -14.97 -29.25
CA ASN A 323 -6.74 -14.21 -28.67
C ASN A 323 -7.24 -13.21 -27.64
N ILE A 324 -6.89 -13.42 -26.37
CA ILE A 324 -7.43 -12.65 -25.25
C ILE A 324 -6.31 -11.96 -24.48
N LEU A 325 -6.51 -10.68 -24.18
CA LEU A 325 -5.62 -9.89 -23.32
C LEU A 325 -6.27 -9.68 -21.95
N VAL A 326 -5.55 -9.99 -20.89
CA VAL A 326 -5.91 -9.66 -19.51
C VAL A 326 -4.92 -8.63 -18.98
N VAL A 327 -5.42 -7.54 -18.41
CA VAL A 327 -4.62 -6.49 -17.79
C VAL A 327 -4.91 -6.48 -16.29
N GLY A 328 -3.93 -6.86 -15.48
CA GLY A 328 -4.10 -7.22 -14.07
C GLY A 328 -4.46 -8.69 -13.92
N GLY A 329 -5.22 -9.03 -12.87
CA GLY A 329 -5.71 -10.40 -12.62
C GLY A 329 -4.60 -11.40 -12.26
N GLY A 330 -3.54 -10.96 -11.56
CA GLY A 330 -2.42 -11.81 -11.12
C GLY A 330 -2.78 -13.00 -10.22
N ASP A 331 -4.04 -13.10 -9.76
CA ASP A 331 -4.58 -14.27 -9.05
C ASP A 331 -4.97 -15.44 -9.99
N GLY A 332 -5.19 -15.15 -11.28
CA GLY A 332 -5.53 -16.14 -12.31
C GLY A 332 -6.99 -16.62 -12.31
N LEU A 333 -7.88 -16.06 -11.49
CA LEU A 333 -9.29 -16.45 -11.42
C LEU A 333 -10.06 -16.02 -12.68
N ALA A 334 -9.77 -14.81 -13.20
CA ALA A 334 -10.27 -14.41 -14.52
C ALA A 334 -9.74 -15.34 -15.64
N VAL A 335 -8.46 -15.72 -15.57
CA VAL A 335 -7.83 -16.62 -16.56
C VAL A 335 -8.47 -18.00 -16.56
N ARG A 336 -8.75 -18.57 -15.37
CA ARG A 336 -9.51 -19.82 -15.22
C ARG A 336 -10.82 -19.76 -16.00
N ASP A 337 -11.62 -18.73 -15.77
CA ASP A 337 -12.92 -18.58 -16.43
C ASP A 337 -12.78 -18.41 -17.95
N ILE A 338 -11.74 -17.70 -18.41
CA ILE A 338 -11.43 -17.53 -19.83
C ILE A 338 -11.03 -18.87 -20.48
N LEU A 339 -10.24 -19.70 -19.82
CA LEU A 339 -9.81 -21.01 -20.34
C LEU A 339 -11.00 -21.94 -20.62
N GLY A 340 -12.11 -21.78 -19.90
CA GLY A 340 -13.37 -22.50 -20.15
C GLY A 340 -14.01 -22.17 -21.51
N TRP A 341 -13.60 -21.09 -22.18
CA TRP A 341 -14.03 -20.72 -23.53
C TRP A 341 -13.13 -21.27 -24.65
N ASP A 342 -12.18 -22.12 -24.29
CA ASP A 342 -11.22 -22.75 -25.20
C ASP A 342 -10.48 -21.78 -26.15
N PRO A 343 -9.86 -20.70 -25.62
CA PRO A 343 -9.10 -19.76 -26.44
C PRO A 343 -7.86 -20.43 -27.03
N GLN A 344 -7.27 -19.83 -28.07
CA GLN A 344 -5.97 -20.26 -28.60
C GLN A 344 -4.82 -19.67 -27.78
N ARG A 345 -4.96 -18.44 -27.29
CA ARG A 345 -3.91 -17.71 -26.58
C ARG A 345 -4.48 -16.70 -25.59
N ILE A 346 -3.91 -16.68 -24.40
CA ILE A 346 -4.14 -15.67 -23.37
C ILE A 346 -2.82 -14.95 -23.08
N VAL A 347 -2.82 -13.63 -23.14
CA VAL A 347 -1.71 -12.78 -22.68
C VAL A 347 -2.17 -12.05 -21.43
N LEU A 348 -1.51 -12.27 -20.29
CA LEU A 348 -1.78 -11.57 -19.04
C LEU A 348 -0.65 -10.57 -18.75
N LEU A 349 -1.02 -9.33 -18.41
CA LEU A 349 -0.09 -8.30 -17.98
C LEU A 349 -0.25 -8.06 -16.49
N ASP A 350 0.79 -8.28 -15.70
CA ASP A 350 0.80 -7.92 -14.27
C ASP A 350 2.11 -7.22 -13.90
N LEU A 351 2.03 -6.31 -12.93
CA LEU A 351 3.19 -5.57 -12.44
C LEU A 351 4.02 -6.44 -11.48
N ASP A 352 3.37 -7.26 -10.67
CA ASP A 352 3.98 -7.94 -9.54
C ASP A 352 4.30 -9.39 -9.87
N ARG A 353 5.58 -9.65 -10.14
CA ARG A 353 6.11 -11.00 -10.38
C ARG A 353 5.84 -11.95 -9.21
N GLU A 354 6.04 -11.47 -7.98
CA GLU A 354 5.95 -12.31 -6.79
C GLU A 354 4.50 -12.73 -6.54
N LEU A 355 3.54 -11.85 -6.85
CA LEU A 355 2.11 -12.19 -6.85
C LEU A 355 1.80 -13.31 -7.84
N VAL A 356 2.21 -13.17 -9.10
CA VAL A 356 1.92 -14.18 -10.13
C VAL A 356 2.57 -15.51 -9.76
N GLU A 357 3.82 -15.51 -9.31
CA GLU A 357 4.51 -16.72 -8.84
C GLU A 357 3.76 -17.39 -7.69
N PHE A 358 3.21 -16.61 -6.75
CA PHE A 358 2.38 -17.09 -5.66
C PHE A 358 1.08 -17.76 -6.13
N PHE A 359 0.50 -17.36 -7.25
CA PHE A 359 -0.68 -18.02 -7.83
C PHE A 359 -0.35 -19.06 -8.92
N THR A 360 0.94 -19.29 -9.19
CA THR A 360 1.41 -20.24 -10.20
C THR A 360 2.03 -21.50 -9.58
N HIS A 361 2.85 -21.35 -8.53
CA HIS A 361 3.63 -22.45 -7.97
C HIS A 361 3.34 -22.69 -6.48
N PRO A 362 3.39 -23.95 -6.01
CA PRO A 362 3.28 -24.24 -4.58
C PRO A 362 4.32 -23.48 -3.76
N LYS A 363 3.86 -22.73 -2.75
CA LYS A 363 4.71 -21.96 -1.84
C LYS A 363 4.82 -22.70 -0.51
N GLU A 364 5.98 -23.31 -0.28
CA GLU A 364 6.27 -23.99 0.99
C GLU A 364 6.76 -22.99 2.05
N VAL A 365 6.11 -23.01 3.22
CA VAL A 365 6.48 -22.23 4.39
C VAL A 365 6.38 -23.15 5.60
N ARG A 366 7.50 -23.34 6.31
CA ARG A 366 7.58 -24.21 7.50
C ARG A 366 7.01 -25.63 7.27
N GLY A 367 7.26 -26.21 6.10
CA GLY A 367 6.80 -27.56 5.74
C GLY A 367 5.34 -27.66 5.26
N HIS A 368 4.64 -26.54 5.06
CA HIS A 368 3.26 -26.49 4.58
C HIS A 368 3.14 -25.66 3.30
N ILE A 369 2.31 -26.11 2.35
CA ILE A 369 1.99 -25.33 1.14
C ILE A 369 0.88 -24.34 1.49
N VAL A 370 1.22 -23.06 1.61
CA VAL A 370 0.30 -22.03 2.13
C VAL A 370 -0.75 -21.58 1.11
N ASN A 371 -0.51 -21.84 -0.18
CA ASN A 371 -1.32 -21.35 -1.29
C ASN A 371 -2.05 -22.46 -2.06
N GLU A 372 -1.98 -23.73 -1.65
CA GLU A 372 -2.55 -24.86 -2.41
C GLU A 372 -4.05 -24.67 -2.69
N ARG A 373 -4.78 -24.10 -1.72
CA ARG A 373 -6.20 -23.80 -1.87
C ARG A 373 -6.48 -22.73 -2.92
N PHE A 374 -5.58 -21.77 -3.12
CA PHE A 374 -5.69 -20.80 -4.20
C PHE A 374 -5.30 -21.39 -5.55
N LEU A 375 -4.27 -22.25 -5.60
CA LEU A 375 -3.94 -23.01 -6.80
C LEU A 375 -5.09 -23.93 -7.23
N THR A 376 -5.83 -24.46 -6.26
CA THR A 376 -7.07 -25.22 -6.53
C THR A 376 -8.18 -24.30 -7.01
N LEU A 377 -8.35 -23.13 -6.38
CA LEU A 377 -9.39 -22.16 -6.72
C LEU A 377 -9.24 -21.58 -8.13
N ASN A 378 -8.00 -21.28 -8.54
CA ASN A 378 -7.69 -20.84 -9.91
C ASN A 378 -7.47 -22.00 -10.89
N GLU A 379 -7.71 -23.24 -10.47
CA GLU A 379 -7.54 -24.47 -11.26
C GLU A 379 -6.16 -24.59 -11.95
N ARG A 380 -5.13 -24.00 -11.32
CA ARG A 380 -3.77 -23.92 -11.87
C ARG A 380 -3.73 -23.26 -13.25
N ALA A 381 -4.58 -22.25 -13.49
CA ALA A 381 -4.72 -21.58 -14.79
C ALA A 381 -3.38 -21.14 -15.42
N PHE A 382 -2.43 -20.65 -14.62
CA PHE A 382 -1.11 -20.23 -15.12
C PHE A 382 -0.21 -21.37 -15.60
N SER A 383 -0.56 -22.63 -15.31
CA SER A 383 0.15 -23.81 -15.84
C SER A 383 -0.34 -24.23 -17.23
N ASP A 384 -1.43 -23.65 -17.73
CA ASP A 384 -1.95 -23.97 -19.06
C ASP A 384 -1.02 -23.38 -20.15
N PRO A 385 -0.61 -24.15 -21.16
CA PRO A 385 0.33 -23.69 -22.19
C PRO A 385 -0.20 -22.55 -23.06
N ARG A 386 -1.51 -22.27 -23.04
CA ARG A 386 -2.13 -21.15 -23.75
C ARG A 386 -1.93 -19.82 -23.03
N VAL A 387 -1.51 -19.83 -21.76
CA VAL A 387 -1.34 -18.64 -20.94
C VAL A 387 0.11 -18.16 -20.98
N SER A 388 0.28 -16.89 -21.34
CA SER A 388 1.58 -16.20 -21.28
C SER A 388 1.47 -14.97 -20.40
N VAL A 389 2.35 -14.86 -19.41
CA VAL A 389 2.40 -13.73 -18.48
C VAL A 389 3.55 -12.81 -18.88
N ARG A 390 3.26 -11.52 -19.10
CA ARG A 390 4.28 -10.48 -19.27
C ARG A 390 4.33 -9.60 -18.01
N ILE A 391 5.43 -9.68 -17.28
CA ILE A 391 5.66 -8.87 -16.09
C ILE A 391 6.09 -7.46 -16.49
N GLY A 392 5.32 -6.45 -16.07
CA GLY A 392 5.65 -5.05 -16.31
C GLY A 392 4.52 -4.06 -16.06
N ASP A 393 4.84 -2.77 -16.14
CA ASP A 393 3.85 -1.70 -16.07
C ASP A 393 2.92 -1.77 -17.28
N ALA A 394 1.63 -2.05 -17.05
CA ALA A 394 0.63 -2.19 -18.11
C ALA A 394 0.59 -0.98 -19.07
N PHE A 395 0.84 0.24 -18.60
CA PHE A 395 0.86 1.42 -19.47
C PHE A 395 2.02 1.40 -20.47
N LEU A 396 3.15 0.79 -20.08
CA LEU A 396 4.35 0.61 -20.90
C LEU A 396 4.23 -0.62 -21.79
N THR A 397 3.87 -1.77 -21.23
CA THR A 397 3.78 -3.06 -21.94
C THR A 397 2.73 -3.04 -23.05
N VAL A 398 1.62 -2.30 -22.88
CA VAL A 398 0.65 -2.07 -23.96
C VAL A 398 1.29 -1.35 -25.18
N ASN A 399 2.30 -0.50 -25.00
CA ASN A 399 3.01 0.10 -26.14
C ASN A 399 3.89 -0.90 -26.87
N GLU A 400 4.43 -1.88 -26.16
CA GLU A 400 5.22 -2.96 -26.75
C GLU A 400 4.32 -3.84 -27.62
N LEU A 401 3.17 -4.27 -27.10
CA LEU A 401 2.15 -5.00 -27.86
C LEU A 401 1.72 -4.24 -29.12
N LEU A 402 1.51 -2.92 -29.02
CA LEU A 402 1.18 -2.07 -30.17
C LEU A 402 2.30 -2.04 -31.22
N ARG A 403 3.58 -2.01 -30.79
CA ARG A 403 4.74 -2.03 -31.70
C ARG A 403 4.92 -3.40 -32.36
N GLU A 404 4.57 -4.47 -31.64
CA GLU A 404 4.56 -5.85 -32.13
C GLU A 404 3.41 -6.11 -33.11
N GLY A 405 2.44 -5.19 -33.22
CA GLY A 405 1.28 -5.35 -34.10
C GLY A 405 0.25 -6.36 -33.60
N GLU A 406 0.25 -6.64 -32.29
CA GLU A 406 -0.68 -7.56 -31.65
C GLU A 406 -2.13 -7.06 -31.75
N VAL A 407 -3.06 -7.99 -31.93
CA VAL A 407 -4.51 -7.73 -31.95
C VAL A 407 -5.22 -8.81 -31.15
N PHE A 408 -6.16 -8.40 -30.30
CA PHE A 408 -6.92 -9.28 -29.41
C PHE A 408 -8.41 -9.23 -29.74
N ASP A 409 -9.07 -10.37 -29.67
CA ASP A 409 -10.51 -10.48 -29.89
C ASP A 409 -11.29 -9.96 -28.68
N ALA A 410 -10.77 -10.19 -27.47
CA ALA A 410 -11.31 -9.64 -26.24
C ALA A 410 -10.22 -9.09 -25.32
N ILE A 411 -10.56 -8.03 -24.58
CA ILE A 411 -9.67 -7.43 -23.58
C ILE A 411 -10.41 -7.35 -22.24
N ILE A 412 -9.80 -7.86 -21.18
CA ILE A 412 -10.33 -7.83 -19.82
C ILE A 412 -9.38 -7.01 -18.95
N VAL A 413 -9.89 -5.94 -18.34
CA VAL A 413 -9.12 -5.07 -17.46
C VAL A 413 -9.59 -5.29 -16.02
N ASP A 414 -8.75 -5.97 -15.25
CA ASP A 414 -8.99 -6.39 -13.87
C ASP A 414 -7.93 -5.75 -12.96
N LEU A 415 -8.05 -4.44 -12.81
CA LEU A 415 -7.13 -3.62 -12.02
C LEU A 415 -7.80 -3.21 -10.70
N PRO A 416 -7.00 -2.97 -9.64
CA PRO A 416 -7.52 -2.35 -8.43
C PRO A 416 -8.11 -0.96 -8.73
N ASP A 417 -9.07 -0.55 -7.90
CA ASP A 417 -9.74 0.75 -8.00
C ASP A 417 -8.75 1.92 -8.16
N PRO A 418 -9.12 3.02 -8.84
CA PRO A 418 -8.28 4.20 -9.05
C PRO A 418 -8.08 5.03 -7.77
N ASN A 419 -7.89 4.38 -6.63
CA ASN A 419 -7.67 4.95 -5.30
C ASN A 419 -6.26 5.53 -5.10
N HIS A 420 -5.45 5.55 -6.15
CA HIS A 420 -4.07 5.99 -6.11
C HIS A 420 -3.65 6.68 -7.43
N PRO A 421 -2.87 7.79 -7.39
CA PRO A 421 -2.28 8.46 -8.57
C PRO A 421 -1.70 7.52 -9.64
N ASN A 422 -0.89 6.54 -9.22
CA ASN A 422 -0.25 5.57 -10.12
C ASN A 422 -1.23 4.58 -10.75
N LEU A 423 -2.38 4.31 -10.13
CA LEU A 423 -3.46 3.52 -10.71
C LEU A 423 -4.34 4.40 -11.63
N ASN A 424 -4.59 5.66 -11.25
CA ASN A 424 -5.44 6.58 -12.01
C ASN A 424 -5.02 6.75 -13.48
N ARG A 425 -3.73 6.66 -13.80
CA ARG A 425 -3.25 6.71 -15.19
C ARG A 425 -3.76 5.55 -16.06
N LEU A 426 -4.02 4.39 -15.46
CA LEU A 426 -4.59 3.20 -16.12
C LEU A 426 -6.11 3.34 -16.33
N TYR A 427 -6.74 4.34 -15.73
CA TYR A 427 -8.16 4.69 -15.96
C TYR A 427 -8.31 5.92 -16.85
N SER A 428 -7.32 6.22 -17.69
CA SER A 428 -7.28 7.44 -18.51
C SER A 428 -7.72 7.21 -19.96
N THR A 429 -8.26 8.25 -20.61
CA THR A 429 -8.59 8.22 -22.05
C THR A 429 -7.43 7.70 -22.91
N ARG A 430 -6.19 8.10 -22.58
CA ARG A 430 -5.01 7.69 -23.34
C ARG A 430 -4.71 6.20 -23.19
N PHE A 431 -4.93 5.64 -22.00
CA PHE A 431 -4.75 4.20 -21.80
C PHE A 431 -5.82 3.40 -22.56
N TYR A 432 -7.09 3.78 -22.42
CA TYR A 432 -8.18 3.10 -23.13
C TYR A 432 -8.09 3.26 -24.66
N ALA A 433 -7.58 4.36 -25.19
CA ALA A 433 -7.35 4.51 -26.63
C ALA A 433 -6.29 3.54 -27.16
N LYS A 434 -5.27 3.21 -26.35
CA LYS A 434 -4.30 2.16 -26.69
C LYS A 434 -4.95 0.78 -26.70
N LEU A 435 -5.77 0.46 -25.70
CA LEU A 435 -6.51 -0.80 -25.67
C LEU A 435 -7.49 -0.91 -26.86
N GLN A 436 -8.17 0.18 -27.22
CA GLN A 436 -9.02 0.25 -28.40
C GLN A 436 -8.26 -0.04 -29.70
N SER A 437 -6.98 0.36 -29.77
CA SER A 437 -6.10 0.07 -30.91
C SER A 437 -5.67 -1.41 -30.96
N LEU A 438 -5.49 -2.05 -29.81
CA LEU A 438 -5.20 -3.49 -29.69
C LEU A 438 -6.44 -4.38 -29.90
N LEU A 439 -7.66 -3.85 -29.82
CA LEU A 439 -8.89 -4.63 -29.94
C LEU A 439 -9.28 -4.87 -31.40
N ALA A 440 -9.68 -6.09 -31.73
CA ALA A 440 -10.26 -6.47 -33.01
C ALA A 440 -11.51 -5.63 -33.35
N GLY A 441 -11.83 -5.48 -34.63
CA GLY A 441 -12.94 -4.64 -35.09
C GLY A 441 -14.29 -5.04 -34.49
N ASP A 442 -14.54 -6.34 -34.38
CA ASP A 442 -15.72 -6.98 -33.80
C ASP A 442 -15.51 -7.40 -32.33
N GLY A 443 -14.38 -7.03 -31.73
CA GLY A 443 -14.04 -7.39 -30.36
C GLY A 443 -14.80 -6.60 -29.29
N ALA A 444 -14.74 -7.11 -28.06
CA ALA A 444 -15.30 -6.49 -26.87
C ALA A 444 -14.25 -6.31 -25.77
N MET A 445 -14.41 -5.26 -24.98
CA MET A 445 -13.56 -4.99 -23.82
C MET A 445 -14.41 -4.76 -22.59
N THR A 446 -13.97 -5.28 -21.45
CA THR A 446 -14.58 -4.97 -20.15
C THR A 446 -13.54 -4.44 -19.19
N VAL A 447 -13.97 -3.50 -18.36
CA VAL A 447 -13.17 -2.89 -17.29
C VAL A 447 -13.96 -2.95 -16.00
N GLN A 448 -13.37 -3.52 -14.95
CA GLN A 448 -13.86 -3.31 -13.59
C GLN A 448 -14.00 -1.81 -13.31
N SER A 449 -15.13 -1.37 -12.75
CA SER A 449 -15.50 0.05 -12.71
C SER A 449 -15.92 0.54 -11.32
N THR A 450 -15.43 -0.10 -10.26
CA THR A 450 -15.79 0.13 -8.84
C THR A 450 -17.30 0.00 -8.57
N SER A 451 -17.72 0.36 -7.36
CA SER A 451 -19.12 0.26 -6.95
C SER A 451 -19.97 1.38 -7.55
N PRO A 452 -21.09 1.08 -8.23
CA PRO A 452 -22.05 2.09 -8.69
C PRO A 452 -22.83 2.74 -7.54
N TYR A 453 -22.80 2.13 -6.35
CA TYR A 453 -23.47 2.62 -5.15
C TYR A 453 -22.52 3.45 -4.28
N HIS A 454 -21.36 2.89 -3.96
CA HIS A 454 -20.36 3.48 -3.05
C HIS A 454 -19.44 4.50 -3.75
N ALA A 455 -19.19 4.34 -5.05
CA ALA A 455 -18.28 5.19 -5.82
C ALA A 455 -18.89 5.64 -7.16
N ARG A 456 -20.16 6.07 -7.12
CA ARG A 456 -20.99 6.40 -8.30
C ARG A 456 -20.31 7.36 -9.28
N HIS A 457 -19.69 8.45 -8.82
CA HIS A 457 -19.07 9.41 -9.75
C HIS A 457 -17.86 8.79 -10.47
N THR A 458 -17.12 7.93 -9.78
CA THR A 458 -16.00 7.16 -10.35
C THR A 458 -16.51 6.18 -11.39
N PHE A 459 -17.53 5.38 -11.05
CA PHE A 459 -18.18 4.44 -11.95
C PHE A 459 -18.65 5.14 -13.24
N LEU A 460 -19.40 6.25 -13.14
CA LEU A 460 -19.85 7.02 -14.30
C LEU A 460 -18.70 7.64 -15.09
N SER A 461 -17.65 8.12 -14.40
CA SER A 461 -16.46 8.71 -15.01
C SER A 461 -15.70 7.68 -15.86
N ILE A 462 -15.59 6.43 -15.41
CA ILE A 462 -14.92 5.35 -16.16
C ILE A 462 -15.68 5.10 -17.48
N GLY A 463 -16.99 4.92 -17.44
CA GLY A 463 -17.83 4.78 -18.64
C GLY A 463 -17.69 5.95 -19.61
N LYS A 464 -17.75 7.19 -19.10
CA LYS A 464 -17.55 8.40 -19.93
C LYS A 464 -16.14 8.47 -20.53
N THR A 465 -15.14 8.00 -19.80
CA THR A 465 -13.73 8.01 -20.23
C THR A 465 -13.46 6.99 -21.33
N ILE A 466 -14.02 5.79 -21.23
CA ILE A 466 -13.94 4.75 -22.28
C ILE A 466 -14.61 5.24 -23.55
N ARG A 467 -15.81 5.84 -23.45
CA ARG A 467 -16.49 6.45 -24.61
C ARG A 467 -15.65 7.56 -25.25
N HIS A 468 -15.05 8.43 -24.44
CA HIS A 468 -14.18 9.49 -24.95
C HIS A 468 -12.88 8.95 -25.59
N ALA A 469 -12.47 7.72 -25.28
CA ALA A 469 -11.31 7.07 -25.88
C ALA A 469 -11.56 6.52 -27.29
N GLY A 470 -12.81 6.60 -27.79
CA GLY A 470 -13.16 6.25 -29.17
C GLY A 470 -13.91 4.93 -29.33
N PHE A 471 -14.45 4.34 -28.26
CA PHE A 471 -15.36 3.20 -28.38
C PHE A 471 -16.75 3.66 -28.83
N LEU A 472 -17.35 2.97 -29.79
CA LEU A 472 -18.63 3.33 -30.38
C LEU A 472 -19.79 3.10 -29.40
N HIS A 473 -19.80 1.93 -28.76
CA HIS A 473 -20.80 1.57 -27.76
C HIS A 473 -20.11 1.28 -26.44
N VAL A 474 -20.59 1.94 -25.39
CA VAL A 474 -20.11 1.77 -24.01
C VAL A 474 -21.34 1.67 -23.13
N GLU A 475 -21.47 0.55 -22.44
CA GLU A 475 -22.57 0.26 -21.53
C GLU A 475 -21.98 -0.15 -20.17
N GLN A 476 -22.70 0.12 -19.10
CA GLN A 476 -22.28 -0.25 -17.75
C GLN A 476 -23.30 -1.21 -17.15
N TYR A 477 -22.85 -2.06 -16.24
CA TYR A 477 -23.68 -3.07 -15.60
C TYR A 477 -23.16 -3.35 -14.19
N HIS A 478 -24.00 -3.96 -13.36
CA HIS A 478 -23.69 -4.15 -11.95
C HIS A 478 -24.28 -5.42 -11.35
N ARG A 479 -23.68 -5.84 -10.23
CA ARG A 479 -24.14 -6.98 -9.44
C ARG A 479 -23.63 -6.88 -8.02
N ASN A 480 -24.48 -7.25 -7.06
CA ASN A 480 -24.07 -7.46 -5.68
C ASN A 480 -23.14 -8.68 -5.56
N VAL A 481 -21.90 -8.43 -5.14
CA VAL A 481 -20.91 -9.44 -4.73
C VAL A 481 -20.92 -9.42 -3.18
N PRO A 482 -21.37 -10.48 -2.49
CA PRO A 482 -21.60 -10.45 -1.04
C PRO A 482 -20.49 -9.85 -0.18
N SER A 483 -19.22 -10.07 -0.53
CA SER A 483 -18.06 -9.53 0.17
C SER A 483 -17.71 -8.08 -0.18
N PHE A 484 -18.08 -7.59 -1.37
CA PHE A 484 -17.79 -6.21 -1.83
C PHE A 484 -18.99 -5.27 -1.77
N GLY A 485 -20.21 -5.82 -1.66
CA GLY A 485 -21.45 -5.09 -1.90
C GLY A 485 -21.75 -4.95 -3.39
N GLU A 486 -22.48 -3.89 -3.75
CA GLU A 486 -22.84 -3.63 -5.15
C GLU A 486 -21.58 -3.28 -5.94
N TRP A 487 -21.26 -4.07 -6.97
CA TRP A 487 -20.08 -3.88 -7.79
C TRP A 487 -20.41 -3.67 -9.26
N GLY A 488 -19.56 -2.93 -9.97
CA GLY A 488 -19.84 -2.43 -11.31
C GLY A 488 -18.73 -2.71 -12.32
N TRP A 489 -19.15 -2.86 -13.57
CA TRP A 489 -18.28 -3.05 -14.73
C TRP A 489 -18.72 -2.15 -15.88
N THR A 490 -17.79 -1.83 -16.76
CA THR A 490 -18.05 -1.13 -18.02
C THR A 490 -17.61 -2.03 -19.17
N ILE A 491 -18.53 -2.29 -20.10
CA ILE A 491 -18.27 -3.06 -21.33
C ILE A 491 -18.35 -2.14 -22.55
N ALA A 492 -17.48 -2.38 -23.52
CA ALA A 492 -17.42 -1.60 -24.75
C ALA A 492 -17.16 -2.49 -25.97
N THR A 493 -17.76 -2.14 -27.11
CA THR A 493 -17.46 -2.74 -28.42
C THR A 493 -16.88 -1.68 -29.36
N LYS A 494 -15.94 -2.11 -30.20
CA LYS A 494 -15.23 -1.20 -31.12
C LYS A 494 -16.10 -0.77 -32.29
N THR A 495 -16.79 -1.71 -32.94
CA THR A 495 -17.73 -1.46 -34.04
C THR A 495 -18.99 -2.33 -33.93
N GLY A 496 -19.93 -2.23 -34.87
CA GLY A 496 -21.12 -3.06 -34.91
C GLY A 496 -22.15 -2.72 -33.83
N ALA A 497 -22.91 -3.71 -33.36
CA ALA A 497 -23.96 -3.51 -32.35
C ALA A 497 -23.37 -3.32 -30.92
N SER A 498 -24.19 -2.74 -30.03
CA SER A 498 -23.83 -2.55 -28.62
C SER A 498 -23.65 -3.88 -27.89
N PRO A 499 -22.85 -3.93 -26.80
CA PRO A 499 -22.70 -5.12 -25.98
C PRO A 499 -24.04 -5.77 -25.58
N ARG A 500 -24.98 -4.99 -25.04
CA ARG A 500 -26.29 -5.48 -24.61
C ARG A 500 -27.11 -6.04 -25.78
N ALA A 501 -27.07 -5.40 -26.95
CA ALA A 501 -27.75 -5.88 -28.14
C ALA A 501 -27.18 -7.23 -28.63
N ARG A 502 -25.85 -7.38 -28.62
CA ARG A 502 -25.18 -8.65 -28.96
C ARG A 502 -25.55 -9.75 -27.98
N LEU A 503 -25.51 -9.47 -26.68
CA LEU A 503 -25.91 -10.42 -25.62
C LEU A 503 -27.39 -10.81 -25.72
N ALA A 504 -28.27 -9.86 -26.03
CA ALA A 504 -29.69 -10.12 -26.19
C ALA A 504 -29.99 -11.03 -27.40
N ALA A 505 -29.20 -10.93 -28.47
CA ALA A 505 -29.35 -11.73 -29.69
C ALA A 505 -28.94 -13.21 -29.51
N LEU A 506 -28.13 -13.53 -28.49
CA LEU A 506 -27.75 -14.92 -28.18
C LEU A 506 -28.97 -15.75 -27.80
N LYS A 507 -29.12 -16.97 -28.32
CA LYS A 507 -30.22 -17.86 -27.86
C LYS A 507 -29.94 -18.39 -26.45
N THR A 508 -28.72 -18.83 -26.22
CA THR A 508 -28.19 -19.33 -24.95
C THR A 508 -26.77 -18.82 -24.78
N LEU A 509 -26.20 -18.94 -23.58
CA LEU A 509 -24.77 -18.65 -23.39
C LEU A 509 -23.93 -19.68 -24.16
N PRO A 510 -22.86 -19.26 -24.86
CA PRO A 510 -21.99 -20.17 -25.61
C PRO A 510 -21.30 -21.21 -24.72
N THR A 511 -20.85 -20.78 -23.55
CA THR A 511 -20.17 -21.62 -22.55
C THR A 511 -21.07 -21.80 -21.33
N PRO A 512 -21.22 -23.03 -20.80
CA PRO A 512 -22.00 -23.26 -19.58
C PRO A 512 -21.34 -22.56 -18.39
N SER A 513 -22.15 -21.90 -17.56
CA SER A 513 -21.74 -21.37 -16.26
C SER A 513 -22.57 -22.04 -15.17
N THR A 514 -21.94 -22.36 -14.04
CA THR A 514 -22.63 -22.93 -12.86
C THR A 514 -23.51 -21.90 -12.16
N TRP A 515 -23.24 -20.62 -12.34
CA TRP A 515 -23.92 -19.52 -11.64
C TRP A 515 -24.60 -18.53 -12.58
N LEU A 516 -23.97 -18.20 -13.70
CA LEU A 516 -24.41 -17.13 -14.59
C LEU A 516 -25.44 -17.64 -15.61
N THR A 517 -26.52 -16.88 -15.81
CA THR A 517 -27.50 -17.14 -16.87
C THR A 517 -27.67 -15.92 -17.77
N LYS A 518 -28.09 -16.11 -19.02
CA LYS A 518 -28.37 -15.00 -19.94
C LYS A 518 -29.33 -13.95 -19.32
N PRO A 519 -30.46 -14.32 -18.69
CA PRO A 519 -31.33 -13.35 -18.02
C PRO A 519 -30.62 -12.59 -16.91
N LEU A 520 -29.72 -13.23 -16.16
CA LEU A 520 -28.95 -12.58 -15.10
C LEU A 520 -28.01 -11.50 -15.67
N ILE A 521 -27.33 -11.81 -16.77
CA ILE A 521 -26.46 -10.86 -17.47
C ILE A 521 -27.28 -9.67 -17.96
N LEU A 522 -28.39 -9.92 -18.65
CA LEU A 522 -29.23 -8.84 -19.17
C LEU A 522 -29.82 -7.96 -18.07
N ALA A 523 -30.23 -8.55 -16.94
CA ALA A 523 -30.72 -7.82 -15.78
C ALA A 523 -29.64 -6.96 -15.11
N ALA A 524 -28.35 -7.32 -15.22
CA ALA A 524 -27.25 -6.53 -14.67
C ALA A 524 -27.09 -5.16 -15.35
N PHE A 525 -27.64 -4.97 -16.55
CA PHE A 525 -27.64 -3.69 -17.27
C PHE A 525 -28.77 -2.75 -16.85
N GLU A 526 -29.65 -3.16 -15.95
CA GLU A 526 -30.78 -2.34 -15.51
C GLU A 526 -30.40 -1.49 -14.30
N PHE A 527 -30.65 -0.18 -14.37
CA PHE A 527 -30.43 0.75 -13.27
C PHE A 527 -31.76 1.44 -12.90
N ARG A 528 -31.79 2.09 -11.73
CA ARG A 528 -32.88 3.00 -11.38
C ARG A 528 -33.01 4.13 -12.41
N GLY A 529 -34.23 4.63 -12.61
CA GLY A 529 -34.56 5.55 -13.72
C GLY A 529 -33.75 6.84 -13.78
N ASP A 530 -33.31 7.35 -12.62
CA ASP A 530 -32.54 8.59 -12.46
C ASP A 530 -31.02 8.36 -12.32
N PHE A 531 -30.54 7.12 -12.48
CA PHE A 531 -29.16 6.77 -12.16
C PHE A 531 -28.13 7.55 -13.00
N PHE A 532 -28.47 7.87 -14.26
CA PHE A 532 -27.56 8.51 -15.21
C PHE A 532 -27.86 10.00 -15.45
N ASP A 533 -28.80 10.60 -14.72
CA ASP A 533 -29.22 12.00 -14.95
C ASP A 533 -28.05 13.00 -14.83
N ASP A 534 -27.12 12.75 -13.90
CA ASP A 534 -25.96 13.63 -13.65
C ASP A 534 -24.80 13.39 -14.64
N LEU A 535 -24.91 12.46 -15.59
CA LEU A 535 -23.79 12.00 -16.43
C LEU A 535 -23.12 13.13 -17.23
N GLU A 536 -23.85 14.19 -17.59
CA GLU A 536 -23.30 15.36 -18.28
C GLU A 536 -22.28 16.10 -17.41
N SER A 537 -22.54 16.22 -16.10
CA SER A 537 -21.67 16.88 -15.13
C SER A 537 -20.39 16.10 -14.80
N ILE A 538 -20.42 14.77 -14.98
CA ILE A 538 -19.30 13.88 -14.72
C ILE A 538 -18.15 14.20 -15.66
N ARG A 539 -16.94 14.40 -15.14
CA ARG A 539 -15.77 14.70 -15.97
C ARG A 539 -15.11 13.42 -16.49
N VAL A 540 -14.47 13.53 -17.66
CA VAL A 540 -13.62 12.47 -18.23
C VAL A 540 -12.25 12.48 -17.54
N ASN A 541 -11.73 11.30 -17.22
CA ASN A 541 -10.37 11.15 -16.70
C ASN A 541 -9.34 11.14 -17.84
N ARG A 542 -8.60 12.23 -17.98
CA ARG A 542 -7.43 12.34 -18.85
C ARG A 542 -6.15 12.04 -18.09
N LEU A 543 -5.09 11.67 -18.79
CA LEU A 543 -3.77 11.46 -18.17
C LEU A 543 -3.35 12.74 -17.43
N GLY A 544 -3.02 12.60 -16.13
CA GLY A 544 -2.67 13.73 -15.25
C GLY A 544 -3.84 14.50 -14.63
N SER A 545 -5.09 14.26 -15.05
CA SER A 545 -6.25 15.02 -14.53
C SER A 545 -6.74 14.60 -13.14
N MET A 546 -6.38 13.38 -12.70
CA MET A 546 -6.78 12.79 -11.41
C MET A 546 -8.29 12.86 -11.15
N VAL A 547 -9.12 12.73 -12.19
CA VAL A 547 -10.58 12.87 -12.04
C VAL A 547 -11.16 11.63 -11.37
N ALA A 548 -10.82 10.43 -11.87
CA ALA A 548 -11.34 9.18 -11.31
C ALA A 548 -10.87 8.99 -9.86
N TYR A 549 -9.59 9.27 -9.58
CA TYR A 549 -9.05 9.25 -8.21
C TYR A 549 -9.77 10.19 -7.24
N ARG A 550 -9.98 11.45 -7.63
CA ARG A 550 -10.66 12.43 -6.77
C ARG A 550 -12.13 12.08 -6.54
N TYR A 551 -12.83 11.59 -7.57
CA TYR A 551 -14.19 11.10 -7.39
C TYR A 551 -14.23 9.89 -6.45
N HIS A 552 -13.29 8.97 -6.58
CA HIS A 552 -13.23 7.79 -5.73
C HIS A 552 -13.04 8.21 -4.28
N GLN A 553 -12.04 9.05 -4.00
CA GLN A 553 -11.79 9.55 -2.65
C GLN A 553 -13.03 10.26 -2.06
N HIS A 554 -13.64 11.17 -2.80
CA HIS A 554 -14.79 11.96 -2.34
C HIS A 554 -16.03 11.09 -2.07
N ASP A 555 -16.31 10.10 -2.92
CA ASP A 555 -17.51 9.27 -2.77
C ASP A 555 -17.41 8.38 -1.51
N TRP A 556 -16.24 7.79 -1.26
CA TRP A 556 -15.99 7.01 -0.05
C TRP A 556 -16.00 7.89 1.23
N GLU A 557 -15.46 9.11 1.18
CA GLU A 557 -15.54 10.05 2.31
C GLU A 557 -16.99 10.43 2.68
N LYS A 558 -17.84 10.61 1.66
CA LYS A 558 -19.26 10.89 1.85
C LYS A 558 -19.99 9.69 2.46
N GLU A 559 -19.73 8.49 1.97
CA GLU A 559 -20.36 7.28 2.49
C GLU A 559 -19.99 7.01 3.95
N GLN A 560 -18.73 7.20 4.31
CA GLN A 560 -18.26 7.04 5.68
C GLN A 560 -18.78 8.14 6.63
N GLY A 561 -19.56 9.11 6.13
CA GLY A 561 -20.07 10.23 6.92
C GLY A 561 -18.97 11.16 7.44
N ILE A 562 -17.78 11.13 6.82
CA ILE A 562 -16.62 11.94 7.22
C ILE A 562 -16.77 13.38 6.70
N TYR A 563 -17.61 13.58 5.67
CA TYR A 563 -17.97 14.90 5.17
C TYR A 563 -18.75 15.68 6.24
N ARG A 564 -18.07 16.56 6.98
CA ARG A 564 -18.72 17.64 7.71
C ARG A 564 -19.11 18.69 6.66
N GLN A 565 -20.40 19.02 6.57
CA GLN A 565 -20.77 20.29 5.96
C GLN A 565 -19.96 21.38 6.67
N ASP A 566 -19.21 22.17 5.91
CA ASP A 566 -18.72 23.45 6.40
C ASP A 566 -19.93 24.19 6.99
N GLY A 567 -19.83 24.51 8.27
CA GLY A 567 -20.97 24.91 9.10
C GLY A 567 -21.68 26.16 8.57
N TYR A 568 -22.98 26.20 8.84
CA TYR A 568 -23.68 27.47 9.06
C TYR A 568 -23.28 28.06 10.42
#